data_AF-A0A3N4HQA5-F1
#
_entry.id   AF-A0A3N4HQA5-F1
#
_cell.length_a   1.000
_cell.length_b   1.000
_cell.length_c   1.000
_cell.angle_alpha   90.00
_cell.angle_beta   90.00
_cell.angle_gamma   90.00
#
_symmetry.space_group_name_H-M   'P 1'
#
loop_
_entity.id
_entity.type
_entity.pdbx_description
1 polymer ?
#
loop_
_entity_poly.entity_id
_entity_poly.type
_entity_poly.pdbx_seq_one_letter_code
_entity_poly.pdbx_strand_id
1 'polypeptide(L)'
;MSTPQNAPHHPSPFLALPFELRLDVYTWCSPVSILTLTHTCTSLYIEINTRKSLVRSSSNQNFWNSLPSIYMEANADHPILSGRGRRVIPLTIFLIANLRVDDTDAALFNSLYGSKSEELVGIAKGWWCCDLCFEIKTLDEFLSPWGLRCGKQWCLERCRVCVGKEVGTAL
;
A
#
# COMPACT_ATOMS: atom_id res chain seq x y z
N MET A 1 15.78 40.22 14.52
CA MET A 1 15.65 38.77 14.24
C MET A 1 15.12 38.62 12.83
N SER A 2 15.99 38.22 11.88
CA SER A 2 15.66 38.13 10.46
C SER A 2 15.04 36.76 10.19
N THR A 3 13.82 36.71 9.65
CA THR A 3 13.21 35.46 9.20
C THR A 3 14.02 34.90 8.03
N PRO A 4 14.34 33.60 8.01
CA PRO A 4 15.03 32.99 6.87
C PRO A 4 14.15 33.15 5.62
N GLN A 5 14.70 33.76 4.57
CA GLN A 5 14.07 33.80 3.26
C GLN A 5 14.01 32.36 2.72
N ASN A 6 12.80 31.83 2.53
CA ASN A 6 12.60 30.54 1.87
C ASN A 6 13.11 30.65 0.42
N ALA A 7 14.09 29.81 0.09
CA ALA A 7 14.53 29.65 -1.29
C ALA A 7 13.34 29.22 -2.18
N PRO A 8 13.26 29.67 -3.43
CA PRO A 8 12.18 29.28 -4.33
C PRO A 8 12.16 27.75 -4.50
N HIS A 9 11.03 27.13 -4.13
CA HIS A 9 10.83 25.70 -4.35
C HIS A 9 10.62 25.46 -5.85
N HIS A 10 11.63 24.90 -6.50
CA HIS A 10 11.48 24.41 -7.86
C HIS A 10 10.51 23.21 -7.86
N PRO A 11 9.50 23.19 -8.74
CA PRO A 11 8.63 22.04 -8.86
C PRO A 11 9.47 20.81 -9.23
N SER A 12 9.07 19.64 -8.70
CA SER A 12 9.69 18.37 -9.08
C SER A 12 9.71 18.25 -10.61
N PRO A 13 10.86 17.91 -11.24
CA PRO A 13 10.93 17.69 -12.68
C PRO A 13 9.90 16.67 -13.17
N PHE A 14 9.54 15.70 -12.32
CA PHE A 14 8.49 14.74 -12.64
C PHE A 14 7.13 15.41 -12.84
N LEU A 15 6.75 16.35 -11.96
CA LEU A 15 5.48 17.09 -12.08
C LEU A 15 5.47 18.11 -13.23
N ALA A 16 6.63 18.42 -13.80
CA ALA A 16 6.73 19.22 -15.02
C ALA A 16 6.42 18.41 -16.30
N LEU A 17 6.36 17.07 -16.21
CA LEU A 17 5.99 16.22 -17.34
C LEU A 17 4.50 16.42 -17.69
N PRO A 18 4.15 16.39 -19.00
CA PRO A 18 2.78 16.27 -19.45
C PRO A 18 2.05 15.15 -18.72
N PHE A 19 0.77 15.38 -18.43
CA PHE A 19 -0.06 14.46 -17.67
C PHE A 19 -0.10 13.06 -18.31
N GLU A 20 -0.19 12.98 -19.63
CA GLU A 20 -0.21 11.75 -20.42
C GLU A 20 1.03 10.89 -20.15
N LEU A 21 2.21 11.50 -20.10
CA LEU A 21 3.46 10.79 -19.83
C LEU A 21 3.53 10.29 -18.38
N ARG A 22 3.04 11.09 -17.43
CA ARG A 22 2.97 10.65 -16.02
C ARG A 22 2.05 9.46 -15.84
N LEU A 23 0.95 9.43 -16.58
CA LEU A 23 0.02 8.31 -16.56
C LEU A 23 0.60 7.06 -17.17
N ASP A 24 1.33 7.20 -18.26
CA ASP A 24 2.05 6.09 -18.87
C ASP A 24 3.02 5.49 -17.85
N VAL A 25 3.81 6.32 -17.16
CA VAL A 25 4.67 5.88 -16.04
C VAL A 25 3.89 5.12 -14.97
N TYR A 26 2.71 5.59 -14.55
CA TYR A 26 1.90 4.87 -13.57
C TYR A 26 1.45 3.48 -14.06
N THR A 27 1.25 3.27 -15.36
CA THR A 27 0.87 1.94 -15.88
C THR A 27 1.99 0.90 -15.76
N TRP A 28 3.24 1.35 -15.66
CA TRP A 28 4.43 0.50 -15.47
C TRP A 28 4.79 0.29 -14.00
N CYS A 29 4.14 1.00 -13.08
CA CYS A 29 4.41 0.86 -11.66
C CYS A 29 3.64 -0.31 -11.05
N SER A 30 4.25 -0.97 -10.09
CA SER A 30 3.58 -1.97 -9.27
C SER A 30 2.50 -1.35 -8.36
N PRO A 31 1.55 -2.15 -7.83
CA PRO A 31 0.58 -1.67 -6.84
C PRO A 31 1.22 -1.01 -5.62
N VAL A 32 2.35 -1.53 -5.14
CA VAL A 32 3.10 -0.97 -3.99
C VAL A 32 3.73 0.37 -4.37
N SER A 33 4.29 0.47 -5.57
CA SER A 33 4.86 1.72 -6.09
C SER A 33 3.80 2.79 -6.28
N ILE A 34 2.64 2.44 -6.86
CA ILE A 34 1.51 3.36 -7.02
C ILE A 34 1.02 3.85 -5.65
N LEU A 35 0.82 2.94 -4.69
CA LEU A 35 0.45 3.33 -3.32
C LEU A 35 1.48 4.31 -2.75
N THR A 36 2.77 4.02 -2.89
CA THR A 36 3.85 4.90 -2.42
C THR A 36 3.78 6.28 -3.06
N LEU A 37 3.56 6.37 -4.37
CA LEU A 37 3.41 7.63 -5.09
C LEU A 37 2.24 8.47 -4.55
N THR A 38 1.12 7.84 -4.15
CA THR A 38 -0.01 8.56 -3.55
C THR A 38 0.34 9.27 -2.24
N HIS A 39 1.41 8.87 -1.54
CA HIS A 39 1.87 9.50 -0.30
C HIS A 39 2.93 10.58 -0.50
N THR A 40 3.44 10.79 -1.71
CA THR A 40 4.54 11.76 -1.96
C THR A 40 4.06 13.21 -2.06
N CYS A 41 2.92 13.46 -2.72
CA CYS A 41 2.30 14.78 -2.79
C CYS A 41 0.82 14.72 -3.21
N THR A 42 0.09 15.82 -2.95
CA THR A 42 -1.34 15.93 -3.22
C THR A 42 -1.68 15.81 -4.71
N SER A 43 -0.83 16.31 -5.61
CA SER A 43 -1.08 16.22 -7.06
C SER A 43 -1.08 14.77 -7.54
N LEU A 44 -0.09 13.98 -7.14
CA LEU A 44 0.00 12.56 -7.47
C LEU A 44 -1.15 11.77 -6.82
N TYR A 45 -1.47 12.08 -5.56
CA TYR A 45 -2.63 11.54 -4.88
C TYR A 45 -3.93 11.73 -5.68
N ILE A 46 -4.22 12.96 -6.12
CA ILE A 46 -5.44 13.27 -6.88
C ILE A 46 -5.43 12.56 -8.23
N GLU A 47 -4.32 12.59 -8.96
CA GLU A 47 -4.25 12.01 -10.31
C GLU A 47 -4.45 10.49 -10.31
N ILE A 48 -3.79 9.79 -9.41
CA ILE A 48 -3.91 8.34 -9.27
C ILE A 48 -5.32 7.98 -8.81
N ASN A 49 -5.81 8.61 -7.73
CA ASN A 49 -7.07 8.21 -7.11
C ASN A 49 -8.31 8.61 -7.93
N THR A 50 -8.24 9.64 -8.77
CA THR A 50 -9.36 9.99 -9.66
C THR A 50 -9.48 9.05 -10.87
N ARG A 51 -8.53 8.14 -11.09
CA ARG A 51 -8.49 7.21 -12.22
C ARG A 51 -8.85 5.79 -11.80
N LYS A 52 -10.13 5.46 -11.96
CA LYS A 52 -10.68 4.13 -11.62
C LYS A 52 -9.93 2.96 -12.26
N SER A 53 -9.45 3.10 -13.50
CA SER A 53 -8.70 2.04 -14.18
C SER A 53 -7.39 1.71 -13.46
N LEU A 54 -6.63 2.73 -13.04
CA LEU A 54 -5.36 2.57 -12.31
C LEU A 54 -5.58 1.98 -10.91
N VAL A 55 -6.56 2.52 -10.17
CA VAL A 55 -6.89 2.00 -8.83
C VAL A 55 -7.34 0.53 -8.93
N ARG A 56 -8.18 0.20 -9.94
CA ARG A 56 -8.67 -1.16 -10.16
C ARG A 56 -7.57 -2.13 -10.60
N SER A 57 -6.67 -1.73 -11.51
CA SER A 57 -5.54 -2.57 -11.91
C SER A 57 -4.56 -2.81 -10.76
N SER A 58 -4.50 -1.88 -9.81
CA SER A 58 -3.61 -1.95 -8.64
C SER A 58 -4.24 -2.67 -7.45
N SER A 59 -5.40 -3.32 -7.58
CA SER A 59 -6.15 -3.88 -6.43
C SER A 59 -6.66 -5.28 -6.71
N ASN A 60 -7.02 -6.00 -5.65
CA ASN A 60 -7.56 -7.35 -5.78
C ASN A 60 -8.94 -7.32 -6.46
N GLN A 61 -9.11 -8.00 -7.59
CA GLN A 61 -10.38 -8.01 -8.33
C GLN A 61 -11.54 -8.57 -7.48
N ASN A 62 -11.26 -9.49 -6.56
CA ASN A 62 -12.26 -10.02 -5.62
C ASN A 62 -12.73 -8.95 -4.65
N PHE A 63 -11.84 -8.03 -4.23
CA PHE A 63 -12.20 -6.92 -3.34
C PHE A 63 -13.30 -6.04 -3.94
N TRP A 64 -13.23 -5.74 -5.24
CA TRP A 64 -14.27 -4.95 -5.92
C TRP A 64 -15.61 -5.66 -5.97
N ASN A 65 -15.60 -6.98 -6.07
CA ASN A 65 -16.83 -7.78 -6.11
C ASN A 65 -17.44 -7.94 -4.72
N SER A 66 -16.59 -7.98 -3.68
CA SER A 66 -16.99 -8.13 -2.28
C SER A 66 -17.07 -6.82 -1.53
N LEU A 67 -16.92 -5.68 -2.21
CA LEU A 67 -16.78 -4.36 -1.60
C LEU A 67 -18.03 -4.09 -0.77
N PRO A 68 -17.93 -4.07 0.58
CA PRO A 68 -19.12 -3.98 1.42
C PRO A 68 -19.90 -2.71 1.07
N SER A 69 -21.24 -2.80 1.03
CA SER A 69 -22.11 -1.64 0.79
C SER A 69 -21.76 -0.46 1.69
N ILE A 70 -21.27 -0.74 2.90
CA ILE A 70 -20.75 0.21 3.89
C ILE A 70 -19.66 1.13 3.30
N TYR A 71 -18.73 0.60 2.49
CA TYR A 71 -17.72 1.43 1.82
C TYR A 71 -18.30 2.27 0.68
N MET A 72 -19.40 1.82 0.07
CA MET A 72 -20.11 2.65 -0.90
C MET A 72 -20.87 3.79 -0.22
N GLU A 73 -21.37 3.59 0.99
CA GLU A 73 -22.15 4.59 1.75
C GLU A 73 -21.25 5.60 2.49
N ALA A 74 -20.15 5.17 3.10
CA ALA A 74 -19.27 6.02 3.89
C ALA A 74 -18.42 7.02 3.07
N ASN A 75 -18.34 6.86 1.75
CA ASN A 75 -17.46 7.64 0.87
C ASN A 75 -18.20 8.75 0.08
N ALA A 76 -19.25 9.34 0.67
CA ALA A 76 -20.00 10.41 -0.02
C ALA A 76 -19.13 11.67 -0.27
N ASP A 77 -18.22 12.00 0.65
CA ASP A 77 -17.38 13.21 0.56
C ASP A 77 -15.96 12.96 1.07
N HIS A 78 -15.03 12.71 0.15
CA HIS A 78 -13.61 12.60 0.48
C HIS A 78 -12.98 14.01 0.52
N PRO A 79 -12.36 14.46 1.64
CA PRO A 79 -11.94 15.86 1.83
C PRO A 79 -11.10 16.46 0.68
N ILE A 80 -10.23 15.66 0.07
CA ILE A 80 -9.34 16.07 -1.03
C ILE A 80 -9.93 15.80 -2.43
N LEU A 81 -10.87 14.87 -2.54
CA LEU A 81 -11.40 14.39 -3.83
C LEU A 81 -12.86 14.85 -4.07
N SER A 82 -13.42 15.61 -3.12
CA SER A 82 -14.71 16.27 -3.24
C SER A 82 -14.73 17.23 -4.42
N GLY A 83 -15.89 17.36 -5.08
CA GLY A 83 -16.11 18.31 -6.18
C GLY A 83 -16.16 17.71 -7.58
N ARG A 84 -15.92 16.40 -7.77
CA ARG A 84 -16.08 15.75 -9.09
C ARG A 84 -17.37 14.96 -9.28
N GLY A 85 -18.34 15.06 -8.36
CA GLY A 85 -19.67 14.45 -8.47
C GLY A 85 -19.67 12.91 -8.61
N ARG A 86 -18.54 12.24 -8.36
CA ARG A 86 -18.39 10.79 -8.44
C ARG A 86 -17.78 10.31 -7.14
N ARG A 87 -18.34 9.23 -6.57
CA ARG A 87 -17.72 8.49 -5.48
C ARG A 87 -16.36 7.97 -5.95
N VAL A 88 -15.31 8.35 -5.24
CA VAL A 88 -13.95 7.90 -5.46
C VAL A 88 -13.53 7.04 -4.29
N ILE A 89 -13.00 5.86 -4.56
CA ILE A 89 -12.40 5.00 -3.55
C ILE A 89 -10.88 5.16 -3.71
N PRO A 90 -10.20 5.83 -2.76
CA PRO A 90 -8.77 6.02 -2.86
C PRO A 90 -8.05 4.67 -2.70
N LEU A 91 -6.95 4.49 -3.41
CA LEU A 91 -6.01 3.41 -3.22
C LEU A 91 -5.49 3.46 -1.77
N THR A 92 -5.69 2.36 -1.06
CA THR A 92 -5.29 2.17 0.33
C THR A 92 -4.62 0.82 0.47
N ILE A 93 -3.96 0.57 1.61
CA ILE A 93 -3.36 -0.75 1.88
C ILE A 93 -4.42 -1.85 1.81
N PHE A 94 -5.65 -1.60 2.27
CA PHE A 94 -6.77 -2.56 2.17
C PHE A 94 -7.10 -2.98 0.75
N LEU A 95 -6.96 -2.09 -0.23
CA LEU A 95 -7.23 -2.40 -1.64
C LEU A 95 -6.17 -3.30 -2.27
N ILE A 96 -4.93 -3.18 -1.80
CA ILE A 96 -3.80 -3.99 -2.27
C ILE A 96 -3.55 -5.21 -1.38
N ALA A 97 -4.27 -5.33 -0.25
CA ALA A 97 -4.23 -6.50 0.61
C ALA A 97 -4.67 -7.74 -0.17
N ASN A 98 -4.03 -8.88 0.12
CA ASN A 98 -4.21 -10.14 -0.60
C ASN A 98 -3.92 -10.06 -2.10
N LEU A 99 -3.24 -9.01 -2.59
CA LEU A 99 -2.52 -9.11 -3.85
C LEU A 99 -1.23 -9.85 -3.61
N ARG A 100 -0.95 -10.81 -4.49
CA ARG A 100 0.38 -11.38 -4.60
C ARG A 100 1.27 -10.37 -5.31
N VAL A 101 2.29 -9.90 -4.63
CA VAL A 101 3.33 -9.03 -5.18
C VAL A 101 4.58 -9.84 -5.52
N ASP A 102 5.55 -9.23 -6.19
CA ASP A 102 6.86 -9.85 -6.37
C ASP A 102 7.78 -9.63 -5.16
N ASP A 103 8.92 -10.31 -5.13
CA ASP A 103 9.89 -10.26 -4.03
C ASP A 103 10.42 -8.84 -3.79
N THR A 104 10.59 -8.03 -4.85
CA THR A 104 11.12 -6.67 -4.75
C THR A 104 10.09 -5.75 -4.10
N ASP A 105 8.84 -5.85 -4.53
CA ASP A 105 7.71 -5.14 -3.95
C ASP A 105 7.42 -5.57 -2.52
N ALA A 106 7.55 -6.86 -2.20
CA ALA A 106 7.38 -7.37 -0.84
C ALA A 106 8.40 -6.74 0.11
N ALA A 107 9.67 -6.71 -0.29
CA ALA A 107 10.74 -6.06 0.47
C ALA A 107 10.50 -4.56 0.62
N LEU A 108 10.09 -3.88 -0.47
CA LEU A 108 9.75 -2.46 -0.46
C LEU A 108 8.57 -2.17 0.48
N PHE A 109 7.50 -2.98 0.40
CA PHE A 109 6.33 -2.84 1.23
C PHE A 109 6.68 -3.00 2.71
N ASN A 110 7.41 -4.05 3.07
CA ASN A 110 7.83 -4.29 4.46
C ASN A 110 8.76 -3.19 4.98
N SER A 111 9.59 -2.60 4.11
CA SER A 111 10.44 -1.45 4.47
C SER A 111 9.66 -0.17 4.74
N LEU A 112 8.62 0.11 3.94
CA LEU A 112 7.85 1.35 4.02
C LEU A 112 6.68 1.28 5.01
N TYR A 113 5.90 0.21 4.94
CA TYR A 113 4.62 0.03 5.63
C TYR A 113 4.64 -1.07 6.68
N GLY A 114 5.66 -1.94 6.65
CA GLY A 114 5.84 -2.97 7.66
C GLY A 114 5.94 -2.35 9.06
N SER A 115 5.29 -2.97 10.03
CA SER A 115 5.35 -2.49 11.41
C SER A 115 6.79 -2.52 11.93
N LYS A 116 7.31 -1.36 12.34
CA LYS A 116 8.71 -1.20 12.81
C LYS A 116 8.86 -1.31 14.32
N SER A 117 7.77 -1.46 15.07
CA SER A 117 7.78 -1.12 16.49
C SER A 117 7.94 -2.32 17.42
N GLU A 118 8.90 -2.19 18.34
CA GLU A 118 8.97 -2.95 19.59
C GLU A 118 7.89 -2.52 20.61
N GLU A 119 7.17 -1.41 20.38
CA GLU A 119 6.16 -0.83 21.28
C GLU A 119 4.76 -1.45 21.14
N LEU A 120 4.54 -2.36 20.20
CA LEU A 120 3.24 -3.03 20.02
C LEU A 120 3.11 -4.29 20.88
N VAL A 121 3.65 -4.25 22.10
CA VAL A 121 3.39 -5.29 23.11
C VAL A 121 1.90 -5.23 23.47
N GLY A 122 1.07 -6.01 22.76
CA GLY A 122 -0.34 -6.23 23.08
C GLY A 122 -1.37 -5.75 22.05
N ILE A 123 -0.97 -5.07 20.97
CA ILE A 123 -1.91 -4.66 19.91
C ILE A 123 -1.31 -5.03 18.55
N ALA A 124 -1.72 -6.18 17.99
CA ALA A 124 -1.29 -6.65 16.66
C ALA A 124 -1.91 -5.82 15.52
N LYS A 125 -1.70 -4.51 15.52
CA LYS A 125 -2.12 -3.61 14.44
C LYS A 125 -0.96 -3.32 13.54
N GLY A 126 -1.13 -3.62 12.25
CA GLY A 126 -0.13 -3.34 11.24
C GLY A 126 -0.31 -4.25 10.03
N TRP A 127 0.53 -4.02 9.04
CA TRP A 127 0.57 -4.78 7.82
C TRP A 127 1.94 -5.39 7.63
N TRP A 128 1.97 -6.54 6.96
CA TRP A 128 3.19 -7.22 6.58
C TRP A 128 2.95 -8.03 5.30
N CYS A 129 3.96 -8.08 4.44
CA CYS A 129 3.98 -8.94 3.27
C CYS A 129 4.70 -10.24 3.62
N CYS A 130 4.00 -11.37 3.48
CA CYS A 130 4.53 -12.71 3.75
C CYS A 130 5.63 -13.09 2.74
N ASP A 131 6.75 -13.64 3.21
CA ASP A 131 7.89 -13.98 2.35
C ASP A 131 7.66 -15.21 1.45
N LEU A 132 6.67 -16.04 1.78
CA LEU A 132 6.40 -17.28 1.06
C LEU A 132 5.31 -17.13 0.00
N CYS A 133 4.19 -16.48 0.37
CA CYS A 133 3.08 -16.27 -0.56
C CYS A 133 3.07 -14.89 -1.20
N PHE A 134 3.92 -13.97 -0.74
CA PHE A 134 4.01 -12.58 -1.22
C PHE A 134 2.68 -11.84 -1.16
N GLU A 135 1.81 -12.19 -0.22
CA GLU A 135 0.56 -11.47 0.02
C GLU A 135 0.73 -10.49 1.17
N ILE A 136 0.19 -9.29 0.99
CA ILE A 136 0.05 -8.28 2.05
C ILE A 136 -1.11 -8.67 2.96
N LYS A 137 -0.82 -8.80 4.25
CA LYS A 137 -1.74 -9.28 5.29
C LYS A 137 -1.65 -8.42 6.54
N THR A 138 -2.69 -8.48 7.37
CA THR A 138 -2.64 -7.84 8.69
C THR A 138 -1.80 -8.68 9.65
N LEU A 139 -1.18 -8.05 10.65
CA LEU A 139 -0.28 -8.75 11.59
C LEU A 139 -0.97 -9.86 12.40
N ASP A 140 -2.28 -9.76 12.65
CA ASP A 140 -3.06 -10.79 13.32
C ASP A 140 -3.25 -12.07 12.47
N GLU A 141 -3.05 -12.00 11.15
CA GLU A 141 -3.01 -13.17 10.26
C GLU A 141 -1.69 -13.98 10.37
N PHE A 142 -0.73 -13.56 11.20
CA PHE A 142 0.51 -14.29 11.46
C PHE A 142 0.37 -15.11 12.76
N LEU A 143 1.06 -16.27 12.83
CA LEU A 143 0.92 -17.22 13.96
C LEU A 143 1.59 -16.72 15.24
N SER A 144 2.58 -15.86 15.11
CA SER A 144 3.19 -15.16 16.22
C SER A 144 3.25 -13.67 15.86
N PRO A 145 2.57 -12.77 16.59
CA PRO A 145 2.88 -11.34 16.50
C PRO A 145 4.31 -11.06 16.95
N TRP A 146 4.95 -12.02 17.63
CA TRP A 146 6.32 -11.99 18.11
C TRP A 146 7.25 -12.70 17.11
N GLY A 147 7.36 -12.19 15.89
CA GLY A 147 8.35 -12.70 14.93
C GLY A 147 9.69 -12.94 15.63
N LEU A 148 10.35 -14.07 15.32
CA LEU A 148 11.69 -14.31 15.85
C LEU A 148 12.57 -13.14 15.41
N ARG A 149 13.16 -12.41 16.37
CA ARG A 149 14.20 -11.42 16.04
C ARG A 149 15.37 -12.18 15.41
N CYS A 150 15.55 -12.05 14.11
CA CYS A 150 16.81 -12.38 13.47
C CYS A 150 17.67 -11.10 13.44
N GLY A 151 18.37 -10.82 14.53
CA GLY A 151 19.17 -9.59 14.68
C GLY A 151 18.33 -8.33 14.97
N LYS A 152 18.52 -7.26 14.16
CA LYS A 152 17.84 -5.94 14.31
C LYS A 152 16.49 -5.83 13.58
N GLN A 153 16.06 -6.89 12.90
CA GLN A 153 14.87 -6.85 12.04
C GLN A 153 13.90 -7.96 12.45
N TRP A 154 12.60 -7.63 12.44
CA TRP A 154 11.54 -8.60 12.66
C TRP A 154 11.38 -9.44 11.39
N CYS A 155 11.67 -10.74 11.50
CA CYS A 155 11.39 -11.71 10.45
C CYS A 155 10.04 -12.35 10.72
N LEU A 156 8.96 -11.65 10.35
CA LEU A 156 7.67 -12.31 10.15
C LEU A 156 7.73 -13.01 8.81
N GLU A 157 8.35 -14.19 8.80
CA GLU A 157 8.56 -14.93 7.56
C GLU A 157 7.19 -15.30 6.98
N ARG A 158 6.36 -16.00 7.77
CA ARG A 158 5.21 -16.70 7.21
C ARG A 158 3.88 -16.36 7.89
N CYS A 159 2.88 -16.10 7.07
CA CYS A 159 1.48 -15.98 7.52
C CYS A 159 0.91 -17.34 7.94
N ARG A 160 -0.22 -17.34 8.67
CA ARG A 160 -0.93 -18.56 9.13
C ARG A 160 -1.21 -19.55 7.99
N VAL A 161 -1.56 -19.04 6.82
CA VAL A 161 -1.85 -19.86 5.63
C VAL A 161 -0.60 -20.61 5.15
N CYS A 162 0.57 -19.98 5.26
CA CYS A 162 1.84 -20.54 4.81
C CYS A 162 2.42 -21.55 5.80
N VAL A 163 2.27 -21.30 7.11
CA VAL A 163 2.78 -22.23 8.13
C VAL A 163 2.05 -23.58 8.08
N GLY A 164 0.76 -23.59 7.75
CA GLY A 164 0.02 -24.84 7.56
C GLY A 164 0.41 -25.64 6.30
N LYS A 165 1.24 -25.09 5.40
CA LYS A 165 1.66 -25.75 4.15
C LYS A 165 3.00 -26.47 4.27
N GLU A 166 3.72 -26.34 5.37
CA GLU A 166 4.90 -27.16 5.65
C GLU A 166 4.48 -28.49 6.29
N VAL A 167 4.42 -29.55 5.50
CA VAL A 167 5.26 -30.78 5.59
C VAL A 167 4.84 -31.66 4.41
N GLY A 168 5.24 -31.27 3.21
CA GLY A 168 5.13 -32.09 2.01
C GLY A 168 6.41 -31.89 1.23
N THR A 169 7.50 -32.50 1.70
CA THR A 169 8.77 -32.60 0.99
C THR A 169 8.50 -32.96 -0.47
N ALA A 170 8.77 -32.03 -1.37
CA ALA A 170 8.98 -32.34 -2.77
C ALA A 170 10.22 -33.26 -2.84
N LEU A 171 9.97 -34.56 -2.95
CA LEU A 171 10.94 -35.57 -3.37
C LEU A 171 11.15 -35.50 -4.88
#